data_AF-R7VBX0-F1
#
_entry.id   AF-R7VBX0-F1
#
_cell.length_a   1.000
_cell.length_b   1.000
_cell.length_c   1.000
_cell.angle_alpha   90.00
_cell.angle_beta   90.00
_cell.angle_gamma   90.00
#
_symmetry.space_group_name_H-M   'P 1'
#
loop_
_entity.id
_entity.type
_entity.pdbx_description
1 polymer ?
#
loop_
_entity_poly.entity_id
_entity_poly.type
_entity_poly.pdbx_seq_one_letter_code
_entity_poly.pdbx_strand_id
1 'polypeptide(L)'
;MVLLSEQRKQILTKNRDKLIECIQLHGLWSHLRSHGIVTEKDEASIRSNTNSFEQIGELLDHLAKRTESDFEAFCECLEKDNQGHIVTEILRYSAQSHSNKGGKIYQD
;
A
#
# COMPACT_ATOMS: atom_id res chain seq x y z
N MET A 1 -4.98 17.01 7.43
CA MET A 1 -4.48 15.79 6.78
C MET A 1 -3.20 15.38 7.45
N VAL A 2 -3.11 14.12 7.91
CA VAL A 2 -1.90 13.58 8.54
C VAL A 2 -1.07 12.91 7.44
N LEU A 3 0.18 13.33 7.29
CA LEU A 3 1.10 12.68 6.35
C LEU A 3 1.29 11.22 6.73
N LEU A 4 1.54 10.38 5.72
CA LEU A 4 1.82 8.97 5.95
C LEU A 4 2.97 8.80 6.96
N SER A 5 2.73 7.97 7.97
CA SER A 5 3.69 7.66 9.03
C SER A 5 4.91 6.94 8.50
N GLU A 6 6.05 7.15 9.14
CA GLU A 6 7.30 6.48 8.78
C GLU A 6 7.19 4.95 8.87
N GLN A 7 6.38 4.44 9.81
CA GLN A 7 6.10 3.00 9.90
C GLN A 7 5.43 2.48 8.63
N ARG A 8 4.40 3.17 8.10
CA ARG A 8 3.73 2.75 6.87
C ARG A 8 4.60 2.92 5.63
N LYS A 9 5.41 3.99 5.56
CA LYS A 9 6.42 4.12 4.51
C LYS A 9 7.40 2.96 4.52
N GLN A 10 7.88 2.57 5.71
CA GLN A 10 8.75 1.39 5.84
C GLN A 10 8.06 0.09 5.41
N ILE A 11 6.76 -0.06 5.67
CA ILE A 11 5.99 -1.23 5.18
C ILE A 11 5.96 -1.26 3.65
N LEU A 12 5.68 -0.13 3.00
CA LEU A 12 5.70 -0.01 1.54
C LEU A 12 7.08 -0.31 0.96
N THR A 13 8.16 0.18 1.60
CA THR A 13 9.53 -0.05 1.13
C THR A 13 9.99 -1.49 1.37
N LYS A 14 9.77 -2.06 2.57
CA LYS A 14 10.24 -3.41 2.93
C LYS A 14 9.52 -4.50 2.16
N ASN A 15 8.24 -4.29 1.84
CA ASN A 15 7.45 -5.26 1.10
C ASN A 15 7.32 -4.88 -0.39
N ARG A 16 8.11 -3.91 -0.88
CA ARG A 16 7.98 -3.37 -2.23
C ARG A 16 7.98 -4.47 -3.29
N ASP A 17 8.95 -5.36 -3.26
CA ASP A 17 9.09 -6.43 -4.25
C ASP A 17 7.85 -7.35 -4.27
N LYS A 18 7.35 -7.74 -3.09
CA LYS A 18 6.14 -8.54 -2.96
C LYS A 18 4.89 -7.81 -3.45
N LEU A 19 4.77 -6.52 -3.14
CA LEU A 19 3.65 -5.69 -3.58
C LEU A 19 3.65 -5.55 -5.10
N ILE A 20 4.83 -5.35 -5.69
CA ILE A 20 5.03 -5.30 -7.14
C ILE A 20 4.63 -6.62 -7.82
N GLU A 21 4.96 -7.77 -7.22
CA GLU A 21 4.59 -9.07 -7.77
C GLU A 21 3.11 -9.43 -7.61
N CYS A 22 2.47 -9.01 -6.51
CA CYS A 22 1.10 -9.41 -6.20
C CYS A 22 0.02 -8.46 -6.76
N ILE A 23 0.26 -7.14 -6.79
CA ILE A 23 -0.78 -6.16 -7.15
C ILE A 23 -1.14 -6.27 -8.64
N GLN A 24 -2.43 -6.32 -8.93
CA GLN A 24 -3.00 -6.25 -10.27
C GLN A 24 -3.61 -4.86 -10.51
N LEU A 25 -3.18 -4.18 -11.57
CA LEU A 25 -3.58 -2.79 -11.83
C LEU A 25 -4.88 -2.63 -12.63
N HIS A 26 -5.36 -3.69 -13.30
CA HIS A 26 -6.38 -3.58 -14.34
C HIS A 26 -7.73 -2.98 -13.87
N GLY A 27 -8.23 -3.39 -12.69
CA GLY A 27 -9.44 -2.83 -12.08
C GLY A 27 -9.15 -1.69 -11.08
N LEU A 28 -7.94 -1.70 -10.52
CA LEU A 28 -7.55 -0.83 -9.42
C LEU A 28 -7.57 0.67 -9.79
N TRP A 29 -7.17 1.05 -11.02
CA TRP A 29 -7.11 2.46 -11.43
C TRP A 29 -8.41 3.24 -11.23
N SER A 30 -9.55 2.63 -11.58
CA SER A 30 -10.87 3.25 -11.41
C SER A 30 -11.19 3.50 -9.93
N HIS A 31 -10.81 2.58 -9.05
CA HIS A 31 -10.98 2.72 -7.61
C HIS A 31 -10.07 3.81 -7.03
N LEU A 32 -8.80 3.86 -7.46
CA LEU A 32 -7.83 4.86 -7.01
C LEU A 32 -8.24 6.29 -7.39
N ARG A 33 -8.76 6.48 -8.62
CA ARG A 33 -9.28 7.77 -9.07
C ARG A 33 -10.52 8.20 -8.29
N SER A 34 -11.45 7.27 -8.07
CA SER A 34 -12.69 7.54 -7.32
C SER A 34 -12.43 8.01 -5.89
N HIS A 35 -11.36 7.49 -5.25
CA HIS A 35 -10.94 7.93 -3.91
C HIS A 35 -9.96 9.12 -3.92
N GLY A 36 -9.63 9.68 -5.08
CA GLY A 36 -8.72 10.83 -5.20
C GLY A 36 -7.26 10.53 -4.87
N ILE A 37 -6.87 9.25 -4.78
CA ILE A 37 -5.50 8.82 -4.47
C ILE A 37 -4.57 9.19 -5.63
N VAL A 38 -5.05 9.00 -6.86
CA VAL A 38 -4.38 9.40 -8.10
C VAL A 38 -5.30 10.30 -8.91
N THR A 39 -4.73 11.30 -9.58
CA THR A 39 -5.43 12.07 -10.61
C THR A 39 -5.33 11.37 -11.97
N GLU A 40 -6.11 11.81 -12.96
CA GLU A 40 -5.96 11.31 -14.34
C GLU A 40 -4.56 11.54 -14.90
N LYS A 41 -3.91 12.64 -14.51
CA LYS A 41 -2.54 12.95 -14.90
C LYS A 41 -1.54 11.99 -14.25
N ASP A 42 -1.73 11.67 -12.98
CA ASP A 42 -0.87 10.71 -12.27
C ASP A 42 -1.04 9.31 -12.86
N GLU A 43 -2.29 8.87 -13.09
CA GLU A 43 -2.58 7.60 -13.76
C GLU A 43 -1.93 7.55 -15.15
N ALA A 44 -2.09 8.58 -15.99
CA ALA A 44 -1.50 8.62 -17.32
C ALA A 44 0.03 8.60 -17.28
N SER A 45 0.64 9.31 -16.31
CA SER A 45 2.09 9.30 -16.12
C SER A 45 2.58 7.91 -15.73
N ILE A 46 1.96 7.26 -14.76
CA ILE A 46 2.37 5.93 -14.28
C ILE A 46 2.14 4.90 -15.39
N ARG A 47 0.97 4.92 -16.04
CA ARG A 47 0.62 4.00 -17.13
C ARG A 47 1.45 4.19 -18.40
N SER A 48 2.20 5.28 -18.51
CA SER A 48 3.10 5.49 -19.66
C SER A 48 4.24 4.48 -19.70
N ASN A 49 4.59 3.88 -18.55
CA ASN A 49 5.50 2.75 -18.50
C ASN A 49 4.86 1.49 -19.09
N THR A 50 5.58 0.75 -19.92
CA THR A 50 5.09 -0.50 -20.53
C THR A 50 5.19 -1.69 -19.59
N ASN A 51 6.00 -1.59 -18.53
CA ASN A 51 6.23 -2.62 -17.54
C ASN A 51 5.29 -2.46 -16.34
N SER A 52 4.39 -3.42 -16.12
CA SER A 52 3.44 -3.40 -14.99
C SER A 52 4.14 -3.36 -13.63
N PHE A 53 5.31 -3.98 -13.50
CA PHE A 53 6.07 -3.96 -12.25
C PHE A 53 6.59 -2.55 -11.91
N GLU A 54 7.07 -1.82 -12.92
CA GLU A 54 7.49 -0.42 -12.75
C GLU A 54 6.30 0.49 -12.46
N GLN A 55 5.16 0.26 -13.12
CA GLN A 55 3.92 0.99 -12.83
C GLN A 55 3.51 0.85 -11.36
N ILE A 56 3.55 -0.37 -10.81
CA ILE A 56 3.22 -0.61 -9.40
C ILE A 56 4.27 0.06 -8.50
N GLY A 57 5.55 -0.03 -8.83
CA GLY A 57 6.61 0.65 -8.09
C GLY A 57 6.37 2.17 -7.99
N GLU A 58 6.06 2.81 -9.11
CA GLU A 58 5.74 4.25 -9.13
C GLU A 58 4.47 4.58 -8.34
N LEU A 59 3.45 3.72 -8.40
CA LEU A 59 2.25 3.88 -7.58
C LEU A 59 2.57 3.82 -6.08
N LEU A 60 3.44 2.92 -5.64
CA LEU A 60 3.88 2.82 -4.25
C LEU A 60 4.70 4.06 -3.83
N ASP A 61 5.54 4.60 -4.72
CA ASP A 61 6.31 5.83 -4.47
C ASP A 61 5.42 7.07 -4.41
N HIS A 62 4.35 7.09 -5.22
CA HIS A 62 3.30 8.11 -5.13
C HIS A 62 2.60 8.02 -3.78
N LEU A 63 2.15 6.82 -3.38
CA LEU A 63 1.45 6.60 -2.11
C LEU A 63 2.31 6.98 -0.89
N ALA A 64 3.62 6.75 -0.93
CA ALA A 64 4.54 7.13 0.15
C ALA A 64 4.59 8.66 0.42
N LYS A 65 4.18 9.48 -0.55
CA LYS A 65 4.11 10.95 -0.45
C LYS A 65 2.71 11.45 -0.06
N ARG A 66 1.74 10.55 0.10
CA ARG A 66 0.33 10.85 0.39
C ARG A 66 0.04 10.84 1.90
N THR A 67 -1.23 10.91 2.25
CA THR A 67 -1.71 10.97 3.64
C THR A 67 -2.04 9.59 4.20
N GLU A 68 -2.17 9.50 5.53
CA GLU A 68 -2.67 8.27 6.19
C GLU A 68 -4.04 7.86 5.65
N SER A 69 -4.92 8.83 5.37
CA SER A 69 -6.24 8.58 4.79
C SER A 69 -6.16 8.02 3.38
N ASP A 70 -5.23 8.51 2.55
CA ASP A 70 -5.02 7.97 1.20
C ASP A 70 -4.50 6.54 1.23
N PHE A 71 -3.69 6.19 2.24
CA PHE A 71 -3.23 4.81 2.44
C PHE A 71 -4.36 3.87 2.87
N GLU A 72 -5.24 4.29 3.79
CA GLU A 72 -6.40 3.46 4.14
C GLU A 72 -7.34 3.31 2.95
N ALA A 73 -7.60 4.40 2.21
CA ALA A 73 -8.39 4.34 0.99
C ALA A 73 -7.76 3.41 -0.06
N PHE A 74 -6.43 3.40 -0.17
CA PHE A 74 -5.70 2.45 -1.02
C PHE A 74 -5.94 1.00 -0.59
N CYS A 75 -5.91 0.72 0.71
CA CYS A 75 -6.24 -0.61 1.24
C CYS A 75 -7.69 -1.01 0.91
N GLU A 76 -8.65 -0.10 1.09
CA GLU A 76 -10.04 -0.34 0.71
C GLU A 76 -10.21 -0.59 -0.79
N CYS A 77 -9.42 0.10 -1.63
CA CYS A 77 -9.43 -0.13 -3.08
C CYS A 77 -8.97 -1.55 -3.42
N LEU A 78 -7.91 -2.04 -2.78
CA LEU A 78 -7.45 -3.42 -2.94
C LEU A 78 -8.50 -4.43 -2.48
N GLU A 79 -9.15 -4.19 -1.33
CA GLU A 79 -10.22 -5.06 -0.85
C GLU A 79 -11.41 -5.11 -1.83
N LYS A 80 -11.82 -3.97 -2.38
CA LYS A 80 -12.90 -3.86 -3.37
C LYS A 80 -12.56 -4.50 -4.71
N ASP A 81 -11.29 -4.49 -5.11
CA ASP A 81 -10.80 -5.11 -6.34
C ASP A 81 -10.48 -6.62 -6.16
N ASN A 82 -10.96 -7.25 -5.08
CA ASN A 82 -10.74 -8.66 -4.73
C ASN A 82 -9.26 -9.02 -4.46
N GLN A 83 -8.46 -8.03 -4.08
CA GLN A 83 -7.05 -8.13 -3.73
C GLN A 83 -6.81 -7.92 -2.22
N GLY A 84 -7.84 -8.14 -1.39
CA GLY A 84 -7.78 -7.92 0.07
C GLY A 84 -6.70 -8.75 0.79
N HIS A 85 -6.27 -9.88 0.22
CA HIS A 85 -5.17 -10.68 0.75
C HIS A 85 -3.85 -9.89 0.83
N ILE A 86 -3.60 -8.98 -0.12
CA ILE A 86 -2.44 -8.08 -0.11
C ILE A 86 -2.50 -7.15 1.12
N VAL A 87 -3.69 -6.66 1.46
CA VAL A 87 -3.90 -5.82 2.63
C VAL A 87 -3.66 -6.61 3.90
N THR A 88 -4.29 -7.78 4.04
CA THR A 88 -4.23 -8.55 5.29
C THR A 88 -2.86 -9.17 5.53
N GLU A 89 -2.19 -9.69 4.49
CA GLU A 89 -0.93 -10.44 4.63
C GLU A 89 0.33 -9.57 4.52
N ILE A 90 0.27 -8.45 3.78
CA ILE A 90 1.45 -7.64 3.48
C ILE A 90 1.35 -6.27 4.17
N LEU A 91 0.30 -5.51 3.91
CA LEU A 91 0.18 -4.11 4.37
C LEU A 91 -0.17 -3.97 5.85
N ARG A 92 -1.06 -4.83 6.39
CA ARG A 92 -1.50 -4.76 7.80
C ARG A 92 -0.73 -5.71 8.72
N TYR A 93 -0.37 -6.91 8.27
CA TYR A 93 0.38 -7.87 9.12
C TYR A 93 1.77 -7.35 9.52
N SER A 94 2.46 -6.64 8.61
CA SER A 94 3.78 -6.07 8.89
C SER A 94 3.76 -4.93 9.92
N ALA A 95 2.59 -4.35 10.23
CA ALA A 95 2.42 -3.39 11.32
C ALA A 95 2.37 -4.07 12.71
N GLN A 96 1.99 -5.36 12.78
CA GLN A 96 1.84 -6.11 14.04
C GLN A 96 3.15 -6.78 14.51
N SER A 97 4.10 -7.04 13.61
CA SER A 97 5.37 -7.71 13.93
C SER A 97 6.36 -6.88 14.77
N HIS A 98 6.00 -5.66 15.18
CA HIS A 98 6.76 -4.87 16.17
C HIS A 98 6.03 -4.66 17.51
N SER A 99 4.94 -5.38 17.76
CA SER A 99 4.39 -5.56 19.12
C SER A 99 4.78 -6.93 19.69
N ASN A 100 6.07 -7.31 19.62
CA ASN A 100 6.60 -8.19 20.65
C ASN A 100 6.98 -7.33 21.85
N LYS A 101 5.98 -6.89 22.63
CA LYS A 101 6.24 -6.50 24.01
C LYS A 101 6.63 -7.77 24.75
N GLY A 102 7.94 -8.01 24.80
CA GLY A 102 8.55 -8.92 25.74
C GLY A 102 8.03 -8.61 27.13
N GLY A 103 7.33 -9.59 27.68
CA GLY A 103 6.82 -9.61 29.04
C GLY A 103 6.64 -11.05 29.48
N LYS A 104 7.70 -11.85 29.33
CA LYS A 104 7.83 -13.06 30.15
C LYS A 104 7.91 -12.58 31.59
N ILE A 105 6.86 -12.78 32.37
CA ILE A 105 6.99 -12.93 33.82
C ILE A 105 6.67 -14.38 34.15
N TYR A 106 7.75 -15.14 34.33
CA TYR A 106 7.75 -16.33 35.16
C TYR A 106 8.05 -15.89 36.60
N GLN A 107 7.43 -16.59 37.56
CA GLN A 107 7.65 -16.65 39.02
C GLN A 107 7.02 -15.49 39.82
N ASP A 108 6.33 -15.74 40.94
CA ASP A 108 6.38 -16.85 41.91
C ASP A 108 5.06 -17.65 42.01
#